data_AF-A0A7J5V1H6-F1
#
_entry.id   AF-A0A7J5V1H6-F1
#
_cell.length_a   1.000
_cell.length_b   1.000
_cell.length_c   1.000
_cell.angle_alpha   90.00
_cell.angle_beta   90.00
_cell.angle_gamma   90.00
#
_symmetry.space_group_name_H-M   'P 1'
#
loop_
_entity.id
_entity.type
_entity.pdbx_description
1 polymer ?
#
loop_
_entity_poly.entity_id
_entity_poly.type
_entity_poly.pdbx_seq_one_letter_code
_entity_poly.pdbx_strand_id
1 'polypeptide(L)'
;MKEESTHIDDQQSVKVKKKTSAGRKFFSQAFFDVLGGEFLAHDWAVRQTRFMLFIAGLALVYIANSYYTEATSRTIDKVNRQIKELQFEYIYGKSAVMHESKQSEIARKLEKRGLKESVDPVEKIVISKTNQP
;
A
#
# COMPACT_ATOMS: atom_id res chain seq x y z
N MET A 1 51.31 -35.93 14.20
CA MET A 1 50.54 -35.60 12.98
C MET A 1 49.07 -35.67 13.34
N LYS A 2 48.32 -34.59 13.08
CA LYS A 2 46.88 -34.47 13.35
C LYS A 2 46.14 -35.02 12.12
N GLU A 3 45.33 -36.07 12.29
CA GLU A 3 44.27 -36.46 11.36
C GLU A 3 42.96 -36.04 12.03
N GLU A 4 42.34 -34.96 11.56
CA GLU A 4 41.24 -34.98 10.58
C GLU A 4 39.91 -35.44 11.21
N SER A 5 39.24 -34.49 11.86
CA SER A 5 37.83 -34.58 12.23
C SER A 5 37.05 -33.52 11.43
N THR A 6 36.81 -33.83 10.16
CA THR A 6 35.72 -33.28 9.37
C THR A 6 34.46 -34.10 9.70
N HIS A 7 33.68 -33.64 10.68
CA HIS A 7 32.30 -34.10 10.82
C HIS A 7 31.37 -32.93 10.55
N ILE A 8 30.84 -32.95 9.33
CA ILE A 8 29.83 -32.05 8.79
C ILE A 8 28.43 -32.55 9.21
N ASP A 9 27.56 -31.57 9.46
CA ASP A 9 26.09 -31.58 9.47
C ASP A 9 25.34 -32.45 10.49
N ASP A 10 24.97 -31.79 11.60
CA ASP A 10 23.60 -31.31 11.85
C ASP A 10 22.47 -31.96 11.04
N GLN A 11 22.11 -33.21 11.36
CA GLN A 11 20.75 -33.69 11.16
C GLN A 11 19.85 -33.21 12.29
N GLN A 12 19.46 -31.93 12.25
CA GLN A 12 18.23 -31.50 12.90
C GLN A 12 17.03 -31.91 12.04
N SER A 13 16.34 -32.95 12.50
CA SER A 13 15.03 -33.35 12.02
C SER A 13 14.08 -32.15 11.96
N VAL A 14 13.67 -31.74 10.76
CA VAL A 14 12.59 -30.77 10.56
C VAL A 14 11.26 -31.42 10.95
N LYS A 15 10.89 -31.31 12.23
CA LYS A 15 9.51 -31.57 12.68
C LYS A 15 8.61 -30.46 12.15
N VAL A 16 7.91 -30.74 11.05
CA VAL A 16 6.78 -29.93 10.58
C VAL A 16 5.68 -29.95 11.65
N LYS A 17 5.67 -28.94 12.53
CA LYS A 17 4.56 -28.69 13.45
C LYS A 17 3.30 -28.34 12.63
N LYS A 18 2.44 -29.34 12.42
CA LYS A 18 1.03 -29.13 12.06
C LYS A 18 0.34 -28.33 13.19
N LYS A 19 0.15 -27.03 12.99
CA LYS A 19 -0.71 -26.20 13.84
C LYS A 19 -2.18 -26.54 13.53
N THR A 20 -2.68 -27.60 14.15
CA THR A 20 -4.05 -28.08 13.98
C THR A 20 -5.02 -27.34 14.90
N SER A 21 -5.99 -26.66 14.26
CA SER A 21 -7.43 -26.67 14.60
C SER A 21 -7.93 -26.25 15.99
N ALA A 22 -7.10 -25.80 16.92
CA ALA A 22 -7.55 -25.45 18.28
C ALA A 22 -8.62 -24.34 18.27
N GLY A 23 -8.38 -23.21 17.57
CA GLY A 23 -9.30 -22.06 17.54
C GLY A 23 -10.68 -22.36 16.93
N ARG A 24 -10.77 -23.29 15.97
CA ARG A 24 -12.05 -23.66 15.34
C ARG A 24 -12.93 -24.51 16.25
N LYS A 25 -12.30 -25.37 17.06
CA LYS A 25 -13.00 -26.22 18.04
C LYS A 25 -13.57 -25.40 19.21
N PHE A 26 -12.82 -24.40 19.71
CA PHE A 26 -13.32 -23.53 20.78
C PHE A 26 -14.50 -22.67 20.32
N PHE A 27 -14.42 -22.11 19.11
CA PHE A 27 -15.54 -21.35 18.53
C PHE A 27 -16.74 -22.25 18.25
N SER A 28 -16.57 -23.42 17.62
CA SER A 28 -17.71 -24.31 17.38
C SER A 28 -18.38 -24.77 18.67
N GLN A 29 -17.59 -25.13 19.70
CA GLN A 29 -18.12 -25.54 21.00
C GLN A 29 -18.92 -24.41 21.65
N ALA A 30 -18.38 -23.19 21.69
CA ALA A 30 -19.08 -22.03 22.24
C ALA A 30 -20.36 -21.68 21.45
N PHE A 31 -20.36 -21.87 20.13
CA PHE A 31 -21.57 -21.66 19.32
C PHE A 31 -22.62 -22.73 19.61
N PHE A 32 -22.23 -24.00 19.71
CA PHE A 32 -23.14 -25.08 20.09
C PHE A 32 -23.65 -24.93 21.53
N ASP A 33 -22.86 -24.36 22.44
CA ASP A 33 -23.27 -24.09 23.83
C ASP A 33 -24.31 -22.96 23.89
N VAL A 34 -24.06 -21.88 23.14
CA VAL A 34 -24.98 -20.73 23.06
C VAL A 34 -26.26 -21.09 22.31
N LEU A 35 -26.20 -21.84 21.21
CA LEU A 35 -27.37 -22.28 20.43
C LEU A 35 -28.06 -23.53 21.00
N GLY A 36 -27.36 -24.34 21.79
CA GLY A 36 -27.77 -25.69 22.21
C GLY A 36 -28.86 -25.74 23.27
N GLY A 37 -29.17 -24.61 23.91
CA GLY A 37 -30.38 -24.49 24.72
C GLY A 37 -30.16 -23.95 26.11
N GLU A 38 -28.95 -23.96 26.68
CA GLU A 38 -28.78 -23.48 28.07
C GLU A 38 -28.96 -21.95 28.16
N PHE A 39 -28.50 -21.21 27.15
CA PHE A 39 -28.76 -19.77 27.01
C PHE A 39 -30.16 -19.47 26.46
N LEU A 40 -30.66 -20.27 25.51
CA LEU A 40 -31.98 -20.05 24.89
C LEU A 40 -33.14 -20.43 25.82
N ALA A 41 -32.96 -21.39 26.73
CA ALA A 41 -33.97 -21.81 27.70
C ALA A 41 -34.13 -20.82 28.86
N HIS A 42 -33.28 -19.79 28.93
CA HIS A 42 -33.44 -18.72 29.88
C HIS A 42 -34.74 -17.95 29.59
N ASP A 43 -35.59 -17.74 30.60
CA ASP A 43 -36.93 -17.14 30.47
C ASP A 43 -36.95 -15.78 29.74
N TRP A 44 -35.85 -15.02 29.81
CA TRP A 44 -35.67 -13.78 29.06
C TRP A 44 -35.41 -14.04 27.57
N ALA A 45 -34.51 -14.96 27.22
CA ALA A 45 -34.13 -15.25 25.84
C ALA A 45 -35.32 -15.81 25.04
N VAL A 46 -36.13 -16.69 25.66
CA VAL A 46 -37.36 -17.23 25.06
C VAL A 46 -38.34 -16.10 24.71
N ARG A 47 -38.60 -15.15 25.63
CA ARG A 47 -39.51 -14.03 25.38
C ARG A 47 -39.06 -13.13 24.23
N GLN A 48 -37.74 -12.98 24.04
CA GLN A 48 -37.14 -12.09 23.05
C GLN A 48 -36.65 -12.81 21.78
N THR A 49 -37.10 -14.04 21.54
CA THR A 49 -36.65 -14.88 20.42
C THR A 49 -36.82 -14.19 19.04
N ARG A 50 -37.92 -13.46 18.82
CA ARG A 50 -38.17 -12.73 17.56
C ARG A 50 -37.08 -11.69 17.26
N PHE A 51 -36.57 -10.99 18.28
CA PHE A 51 -35.53 -9.98 18.13
C PHE A 51 -34.13 -10.60 17.97
N MET A 52 -33.85 -11.71 18.66
CA MET A 52 -32.62 -12.47 18.42
C MET A 52 -32.54 -12.96 16.97
N LEU A 53 -33.65 -13.42 16.42
CA LEU A 53 -33.74 -13.87 15.03
C LEU A 53 -33.52 -12.71 14.04
N PHE A 54 -34.00 -11.51 14.39
CA PHE A 54 -33.71 -10.29 13.63
C PHE A 54 -32.22 -9.96 13.59
N ILE A 55 -31.53 -9.99 14.75
CA ILE A 55 -30.08 -9.75 14.82
C ILE A 55 -29.31 -10.83 14.06
N ALA A 56 -29.71 -12.10 14.16
CA ALA A 56 -29.08 -13.19 13.42
C ALA A 56 -29.18 -12.97 11.90
N GLY A 57 -30.33 -12.50 11.40
CA GLY A 57 -30.48 -12.09 10.00
C GLY A 57 -29.56 -10.92 9.63
N LEU A 58 -29.46 -9.92 10.51
CA LEU A 58 -28.60 -8.75 10.31
C LEU A 58 -27.11 -9.12 10.27
N ALA A 59 -26.69 -10.08 11.11
CA ALA A 59 -25.35 -10.65 11.09
C ALA A 59 -25.05 -11.40 9.78
N LEU A 60 -26.03 -12.11 9.23
CA LEU A 60 -25.91 -12.80 7.95
C LEU A 60 -25.73 -11.81 6.80
N VAL A 61 -26.51 -10.73 6.79
CA VAL A 61 -26.35 -9.62 5.84
C VAL A 61 -24.99 -8.93 6.00
N TYR A 62 -24.52 -8.74 7.24
CA TYR A 62 -23.21 -8.15 7.51
C TYR A 62 -22.07 -9.00 6.95
N ILE A 63 -22.10 -10.31 7.19
CA ILE A 63 -21.10 -11.24 6.65
C ILE A 63 -21.16 -11.21 5.11
N ALA A 64 -22.35 -11.26 4.53
CA ALA A 64 -22.54 -11.18 3.08
C ALA A 64 -21.93 -9.89 2.50
N ASN A 65 -22.15 -8.74 3.16
CA ASN A 65 -21.58 -7.47 2.74
C ASN A 65 -20.04 -7.47 2.86
N SER A 66 -19.50 -8.03 3.96
CA SER A 66 -18.06 -8.13 4.21
C SER A 66 -17.31 -8.92 3.12
N TYR A 67 -17.92 -9.97 2.56
CA TYR A 67 -17.33 -10.75 1.47
C TYR A 67 -17.08 -9.92 0.19
N TYR A 68 -17.93 -8.94 -0.12
CA TYR A 68 -17.74 -8.07 -1.30
C TYR A 68 -16.59 -7.08 -1.15
N THR A 69 -16.23 -6.74 0.09
CA THR A 69 -15.18 -5.79 0.40
C THR A 69 -13.79 -6.29 -0.01
N GLU A 70 -13.55 -7.60 0.04
CA GLU A 70 -12.24 -8.18 -0.28
C GLU A 70 -11.89 -8.09 -1.77
N ALA A 71 -12.85 -8.36 -2.65
CA ALA A 71 -12.69 -8.22 -4.10
C ALA A 71 -12.55 -6.74 -4.50
N THR A 72 -13.28 -5.85 -3.82
CA THR A 72 -13.22 -4.41 -4.03
C THR A 72 -11.85 -3.85 -3.63
N SER A 73 -11.28 -4.29 -2.50
CA SER A 73 -9.95 -3.87 -2.07
C SER A 73 -8.86 -4.21 -3.10
N ARG A 74 -8.86 -5.42 -3.64
CA ARG A 74 -7.89 -5.83 -4.68
C ARG A 74 -8.02 -4.99 -5.96
N THR A 75 -9.24 -4.58 -6.29
CA THR A 75 -9.50 -3.74 -7.47
C THR A 75 -9.01 -2.32 -7.24
N ILE A 76 -9.25 -1.77 -6.05
CA ILE A 76 -8.72 -0.46 -5.63
C ILE A 76 -7.19 -0.44 -5.72
N ASP A 77 -6.52 -1.47 -5.23
CA ASP A 77 -5.05 -1.56 -5.29
C ASP A 77 -4.53 -1.60 -6.73
N LYS A 78 -5.20 -2.33 -7.63
CA LYS A 78 -4.85 -2.37 -9.06
C LYS A 78 -5.01 -1.00 -9.72
N VAL A 79 -6.13 -0.32 -9.48
CA VAL A 79 -6.40 1.02 -10.04
C VAL A 79 -5.40 2.04 -9.51
N ASN A 80 -5.09 2.01 -8.20
CA ASN A 80 -4.06 2.86 -7.61
C ASN A 80 -2.67 2.64 -8.22
N ARG A 81 -2.32 1.38 -8.52
CA ARG A 81 -1.07 1.05 -9.20
C ARG A 81 -1.01 1.65 -10.61
N GLN A 82 -2.12 1.58 -11.36
CA GLN A 82 -2.20 2.18 -12.70
C GLN A 82 -2.04 3.70 -12.67
N ILE A 83 -2.64 4.39 -11.68
CA ILE A 83 -2.47 5.83 -11.51
C ILE A 83 -0.99 6.19 -11.27
N LYS A 84 -0.30 5.42 -10.42
CA LYS A 84 1.13 5.62 -10.17
C LYS A 84 1.97 5.38 -11.42
N GLU A 85 1.71 4.30 -12.15
CA GLU A 85 2.39 3.97 -13.42
C GLU A 85 2.27 5.15 -14.40
N LEU A 86 1.05 5.65 -14.61
CA LEU A 86 0.76 6.76 -15.53
C LEU A 86 1.45 8.07 -15.10
N GLN A 87 1.53 8.30 -13.79
CA GLN A 87 2.22 9.46 -13.23
C GLN A 87 3.74 9.36 -13.42
N PHE A 88 4.31 8.17 -13.28
CA PHE A 88 5.73 7.93 -13.58
C PHE A 88 6.05 8.15 -15.06
N GLU A 89 5.20 7.64 -15.95
CA GLU A 89 5.35 7.85 -17.39
C GLU A 89 5.30 9.34 -17.77
N TYR A 90 4.35 10.10 -17.20
CA TYR A 90 4.27 11.55 -17.39
C TYR A 90 5.50 12.29 -16.86
N ILE A 91 5.96 11.97 -15.64
CA ILE A 91 7.14 12.61 -15.04
C ILE A 91 8.38 12.29 -15.88
N TYR A 92 8.55 11.05 -16.33
CA TYR A 92 9.68 10.63 -17.13
C TYR A 92 9.70 11.33 -18.51
N GLY A 93 8.57 11.33 -19.23
CA GLY A 93 8.45 12.00 -20.52
C GLY A 93 8.67 13.51 -20.43
N LYS A 94 8.09 14.17 -19.43
CA LYS A 94 8.32 15.59 -19.16
C LYS A 94 9.77 15.88 -18.80
N SER A 95 10.40 15.02 -18.00
CA SER A 95 11.80 15.15 -17.61
C SER A 95 12.74 15.05 -18.82
N ALA A 96 12.48 14.13 -19.75
CA ALA A 96 13.25 14.00 -20.99
C ALA A 96 13.23 15.29 -21.81
N VAL A 97 12.04 15.90 -22.00
CA VAL A 97 11.91 17.19 -22.70
C VAL A 97 12.57 18.33 -21.93
N MET A 98 12.42 18.36 -20.59
CA MET A 98 13.06 19.36 -19.74
C MET A 98 14.59 19.25 -19.73
N HIS A 99 15.15 18.05 -19.88
CA HIS A 99 16.58 17.82 -19.99
C HIS A 99 17.12 18.37 -21.32
N GLU A 100 16.45 18.11 -22.43
CA GLU A 100 16.79 18.70 -23.74
C GLU A 100 16.61 20.23 -23.74
N SER A 101 15.62 20.74 -23.01
CA SER A 101 15.31 22.18 -22.93
C SER A 101 16.11 22.93 -21.86
N LYS A 102 16.98 22.26 -21.10
CA LYS A 102 17.76 22.91 -20.04
C LYS A 102 18.75 23.89 -20.65
N GLN A 103 18.77 25.13 -20.15
CA GLN A 103 19.69 26.18 -20.59
C GLN A 103 21.15 25.73 -20.52
N SER A 104 21.53 24.96 -19.51
CA SER A 104 22.89 24.40 -19.36
C SER A 104 23.26 23.36 -20.44
N GLU A 105 22.32 22.55 -20.91
CA GLU A 105 22.52 21.57 -22.00
C GLU A 105 22.61 22.29 -23.35
N ILE A 106 21.75 23.29 -23.54
CA ILE A 106 21.76 24.17 -24.72
C ILE A 106 23.08 24.96 -24.78
N ALA A 107 23.53 25.54 -23.66
CA ALA A 107 24.82 26.23 -23.53
C ALA A 107 25.99 25.28 -23.82
N ARG A 108 25.96 24.04 -23.33
CA ARG A 108 27.01 23.02 -23.59
C ARG A 108 27.02 22.54 -25.05
N LYS A 109 25.84 22.40 -25.69
CA LYS A 109 25.74 22.07 -27.13
C LYS A 109 26.20 23.25 -28.01
N LEU A 110 25.98 24.49 -27.57
CA LEU A 110 26.38 25.72 -28.26
C LEU A 110 27.85 26.13 -28.01
N GLU A 111 28.45 25.71 -26.89
CA GLU A 111 29.89 25.88 -26.59
C GLU A 111 30.77 25.21 -27.66
N LYS A 112 30.36 24.03 -28.14
CA LYS A 112 31.05 23.33 -29.24
C LYS A 112 31.03 24.11 -30.56
N ARG A 113 30.15 25.11 -30.69
CA ARG A 113 30.07 26.02 -31.85
C ARG A 113 30.67 27.41 -31.56
N GLY A 114 31.32 27.61 -30.40
CA GLY A 114 32.04 28.84 -30.06
C GLY A 114 31.22 29.95 -29.41
N LEU A 115 29.97 29.69 -29.02
CA LEU A 115 29.10 30.64 -28.31
C LEU A 115 29.12 30.35 -26.81
N LYS A 116 29.71 31.26 -26.01
CA LYS A 116 29.71 31.20 -24.54
C LYS A 116 28.45 31.88 -23.99
N GLU A 117 27.83 31.26 -23.00
CA GLU A 117 26.76 31.85 -22.21
C GLU A 117 27.31 33.11 -21.50
N SER A 118 26.63 34.24 -21.68
CA SER A 118 26.99 35.50 -21.00
C SER A 118 26.65 35.37 -19.52
N VAL A 119 27.67 35.43 -18.68
CA VAL A 119 27.59 35.33 -17.20
C VAL A 119 27.42 36.71 -16.57
N ASP A 120 27.11 37.75 -17.36
CA ASP A 120 26.88 39.08 -16.82
C ASP A 120 25.41 39.23 -16.39
N PRO A 121 25.14 39.52 -15.11
CA PRO A 121 23.80 39.82 -14.66
C PRO A 121 23.28 41.08 -15.37
N VAL A 122 22.01 41.05 -15.77
CA VAL A 122 21.35 42.16 -16.48
C VAL A 122 21.42 43.44 -15.65
N GLU A 123 22.23 44.41 -16.08
CA GLU A 123 22.24 45.74 -15.47
C GLU A 123 20.97 46.51 -15.86
N LYS A 124 20.16 46.84 -14.86
CA LYS A 124 18.99 47.71 -15.03
C LYS A 124 19.47 49.13 -15.28
N ILE A 125 19.39 49.60 -16.53
CA ILE A 125 19.62 51.00 -16.85
C ILE A 125 18.44 51.81 -16.31
N VAL A 126 18.59 52.39 -15.12
CA VAL A 126 17.63 53.33 -14.55
C VAL A 126 17.94 54.71 -15.12
N ILE A 127 17.10 55.18 -16.04
CA ILE A 127 17.21 56.53 -16.59
C ILE A 127 16.70 57.51 -15.53
N SER A 128 17.59 58.00 -14.67
CA SER A 128 17.30 59.17 -13.86
C SER A 128 17.25 60.37 -14.80
N LYS A 129 16.05 60.92 -15.03
CA LYS A 129 15.90 62.17 -15.79
C LYS A 129 16.79 63.24 -15.15
N THR A 130 17.81 63.65 -15.89
CA THR A 130 18.61 64.84 -15.62
C THR A 130 17.67 66.04 -15.59
N ASN A 131 17.34 66.50 -14.39
CA ASN A 131 16.84 67.86 -14.19
C ASN A 131 18.09 68.74 -14.18
N GLN A 132 18.39 69.36 -15.32
CA GLN A 132 19.36 70.45 -15.40
C GLN A 132 18.66 71.77 -15.01
N PRO A 133 19.40 72.68 -14.34
CA PRO A 133 18.86 73.87 -13.67
C PRO A 133 18.27 74.92 -14.61
#